data_AF-A0A960P265-F1
#
_entry.id   AF-A0A960P265-F1
#
_cell.length_a   1.000
_cell.length_b   1.000
_cell.length_c   1.000
_cell.angle_alpha   90.00
_cell.angle_beta   90.00
_cell.angle_gamma   90.00
#
_symmetry.space_group_name_H-M   'P 1'
#
loop_
_entity.id
_entity.type
_entity.pdbx_description
1 polymer ?
#
loop_
_entity_poly.entity_id
_entity_poly.type
_entity_poly.pdbx_seq_one_letter_code
_entity_poly.pdbx_strand_id
1 'polypeptide(L)'
;PNYDGYGLADMGALLLAVTVVGVLVFPILGVLRADLVSFLPSLRQYSGNWATSMWATAPGAEAKFDEGLVKPARMQTVQLSEMFDPETARVTLHQYLAWRSMHSQGRGLNSVMLEHLGDDIDVYDIREGEISCNAIIGWNFGDGHLHNPRLIEAIQKRCHFEPGEFVVVFAESEPVGNGRQQYLVIDAAVGIVERGSWAVKSAIAEQPWLPNGPIPLEVSWTMPGYERAGRGQPAPAGT
;
A
#
# COMPACT_ATOMS: atom_id res chain seq x y z
N PRO A 1 6.94 35.07 -20.56
CA PRO A 1 6.48 33.86 -21.26
C PRO A 1 5.02 33.94 -21.72
N ASN A 2 4.04 34.07 -20.81
CA ASN A 2 2.62 34.04 -21.19
C ASN A 2 2.14 35.30 -21.93
N TYR A 3 2.81 36.44 -21.75
CA TYR A 3 2.52 37.70 -22.44
C TYR A 3 3.03 37.74 -23.90
N ASP A 4 3.68 36.68 -24.38
CA ASP A 4 4.31 36.59 -25.69
C ASP A 4 3.54 35.64 -26.64
N GLY A 5 2.21 35.58 -26.50
CA GLY A 5 1.33 34.71 -27.29
C GLY A 5 1.22 33.26 -26.81
N TYR A 6 1.63 32.98 -25.56
CA TYR A 6 1.55 31.65 -24.93
C TYR A 6 0.56 31.63 -23.74
N GLY A 7 -0.39 32.56 -23.69
CA GLY A 7 -1.45 32.60 -22.70
C GLY A 7 -2.58 31.62 -23.01
N LEU A 8 -3.46 31.39 -22.03
CA LEU A 8 -4.64 30.54 -22.20
C LEU A 8 -5.57 31.06 -23.31
N ALA A 9 -5.66 32.38 -23.47
CA ALA A 9 -6.47 33.02 -24.52
C ALA A 9 -5.86 32.87 -25.93
N ASP A 10 -4.58 32.51 -26.03
CA ASP A 10 -3.89 32.30 -27.30
C ASP A 10 -4.06 30.85 -27.83
N MET A 11 -4.62 29.95 -27.01
CA MET A 11 -4.91 28.59 -27.43
C MET A 11 -6.10 28.56 -28.41
N GLY A 12 -5.99 27.75 -29.47
CA GLY A 12 -7.15 27.43 -30.30
C GLY A 12 -8.27 26.79 -29.48
N ALA A 13 -9.53 27.05 -29.83
CA ALA A 13 -10.69 26.68 -29.01
C ALA A 13 -10.73 25.20 -28.60
N LEU A 14 -10.33 24.28 -29.49
CA LEU A 14 -10.26 22.85 -29.17
C LEU A 14 -9.16 22.53 -28.15
N LEU A 15 -7.95 23.09 -28.32
CA LEU A 15 -6.84 22.88 -27.39
C LEU A 15 -7.16 23.46 -26.00
N LEU A 16 -7.78 24.64 -25.97
CA LEU A 16 -8.25 25.25 -24.73
C LEU A 16 -9.28 24.35 -24.03
N ALA A 17 -10.28 23.87 -24.77
CA ALA A 17 -11.30 22.97 -24.23
C ALA A 17 -10.69 21.68 -23.67
N VAL A 18 -9.80 21.00 -24.43
CA VAL A 18 -9.13 19.78 -23.98
C VAL A 18 -8.26 20.05 -22.75
N THR A 19 -7.54 21.17 -22.72
CA THR A 19 -6.70 21.56 -21.58
C THR A 19 -7.56 21.76 -20.34
N VAL A 20 -8.61 22.57 -20.43
CA VAL A 20 -9.53 22.84 -19.31
C VAL A 20 -10.19 21.56 -18.81
N VAL A 21 -10.67 20.71 -19.72
CA VAL A 21 -11.23 19.41 -19.36
C VAL A 21 -10.18 18.54 -18.65
N GLY A 22 -8.96 18.46 -19.18
CA GLY A 22 -7.89 17.67 -18.58
C GLY A 22 -7.49 18.15 -17.18
N VAL A 23 -7.33 19.46 -16.99
CA VAL A 23 -6.89 20.04 -15.71
C VAL A 23 -7.99 20.14 -14.65
N LEU A 24 -9.27 20.03 -15.04
CA LEU A 24 -10.38 20.08 -14.08
C LEU A 24 -10.99 18.70 -13.83
N VAL A 25 -11.28 17.92 -14.87
CA VAL A 25 -12.04 16.67 -14.73
C VAL A 25 -11.27 15.64 -13.93
N PHE A 26 -10.01 15.35 -14.26
CA PHE A 26 -9.26 14.32 -13.54
C PHE A 26 -8.94 14.71 -12.10
N PRO A 27 -8.51 15.96 -11.79
CA PRO A 27 -8.34 16.39 -10.39
C PRO A 27 -9.65 16.37 -9.60
N ILE A 28 -10.75 16.93 -10.12
CA ILE A 28 -12.02 16.96 -9.40
C ILE A 28 -12.56 15.55 -9.19
N LEU A 29 -12.62 14.75 -10.26
CA LEU A 29 -13.13 13.38 -10.18
C LEU A 29 -12.26 12.53 -9.26
N GLY A 30 -10.93 12.61 -9.38
CA GLY A 30 -10.04 11.82 -8.53
C GLY A 30 -10.09 12.24 -7.06
N VAL A 31 -10.32 13.50 -6.75
CA VAL A 31 -10.48 13.93 -5.35
C VAL A 31 -11.81 13.42 -4.75
N LEU A 32 -12.87 13.28 -5.56
CA LEU A 32 -14.18 12.77 -5.14
C LEU A 32 -14.30 11.24 -5.17
N ARG A 33 -13.65 10.61 -6.16
CA ARG A 33 -13.71 9.17 -6.49
C ARG A 33 -12.30 8.68 -6.76
N ALA A 34 -11.54 8.57 -5.68
CA ALA A 34 -10.14 8.21 -5.75
C ALA A 34 -9.89 6.82 -6.35
N ASP A 35 -10.90 5.94 -6.24
CA ASP A 35 -10.95 4.59 -6.80
C ASP A 35 -11.05 4.56 -8.34
N LEU A 36 -11.41 5.68 -8.99
CA LEU A 36 -11.59 5.75 -10.44
C LEU A 36 -10.40 6.38 -11.17
N VAL A 37 -9.64 7.23 -10.49
CA VAL A 37 -8.60 8.06 -11.12
C VAL A 37 -7.33 7.95 -10.29
N SER A 38 -6.26 7.49 -10.93
CA SER A 38 -4.91 7.45 -10.36
C SER A 38 -4.53 8.80 -9.76
N PHE A 39 -3.69 8.77 -8.73
CA PHE A 39 -3.22 9.97 -8.03
C PHE A 39 -2.51 10.94 -8.99
N LEU A 40 -1.84 10.43 -10.04
CA LEU A 40 -1.06 11.24 -10.98
C LEU A 40 -1.93 12.20 -11.82
N PRO A 41 -2.90 11.73 -12.61
CA PRO A 41 -3.79 12.61 -13.36
C PRO A 41 -4.70 13.44 -12.44
N SER A 42 -4.92 13.01 -11.20
CA SER A 42 -5.67 13.78 -10.21
C SER A 42 -4.83 14.73 -9.35
N LEU A 43 -3.51 14.80 -9.59
CA LEU A 43 -2.55 15.66 -8.91
C LEU A 43 -2.49 15.46 -7.38
N ARG A 44 -2.94 14.30 -6.86
CA ARG A 44 -3.01 14.04 -5.42
C ARG A 44 -1.63 13.80 -4.77
N GLN A 45 -0.56 13.64 -5.56
CA GLN A 45 0.82 13.67 -5.06
C GLN A 45 1.14 14.97 -4.31
N TYR A 46 0.50 16.08 -4.70
CA TYR A 46 0.71 17.38 -4.06
C TYR A 46 -0.11 17.55 -2.78
N SER A 47 -1.17 16.76 -2.60
CA SER A 47 -1.99 16.78 -1.38
C SER A 47 -1.59 15.72 -0.36
N GLY A 48 -0.54 14.94 -0.63
CA GLY A 48 -0.10 13.87 0.26
C GLY A 48 -1.09 12.69 0.37
N ASN A 49 -1.95 12.49 -0.64
CA ASN A 49 -3.05 11.52 -0.61
C ASN A 49 -2.99 10.57 -1.81
N TRP A 50 -2.55 9.34 -1.60
CA TRP A 50 -2.49 8.33 -2.64
C TRP A 50 -2.75 6.94 -2.05
N ALA A 51 -3.07 5.98 -2.91
CA ALA A 51 -3.19 4.59 -2.51
C ALA A 51 -1.85 4.08 -2.00
N THR A 52 -1.84 3.24 -0.98
CA THR A 52 -0.62 2.72 -0.36
C THR A 52 -0.79 1.25 -0.05
N SER A 53 0.31 0.52 0.09
CA SER A 53 0.24 -0.87 0.51
C SER A 53 1.45 -1.29 1.34
N MET A 54 1.25 -2.38 2.07
CA MET A 54 2.30 -3.09 2.81
C MET A 54 2.17 -4.58 2.50
N TRP A 55 3.30 -5.21 2.22
CA TRP A 55 3.38 -6.61 1.87
C TRP A 55 4.00 -7.36 3.03
N ALA A 56 3.52 -8.57 3.29
CA ALA A 56 4.04 -9.49 4.27
C ALA A 56 4.24 -10.85 3.61
N THR A 57 5.46 -11.37 3.63
CA THR A 57 5.75 -12.72 3.18
C THR A 57 6.22 -13.59 4.34
N ALA A 58 5.71 -14.81 4.43
CA ALA A 58 6.18 -15.79 5.39
C ALA A 58 7.70 -16.05 5.20
N PRO A 59 8.42 -16.51 6.23
CA PRO A 59 9.86 -16.75 6.14
C PRO A 59 10.26 -17.58 4.91
N GLY A 60 11.16 -17.02 4.09
CA GLY A 60 11.65 -17.66 2.87
C GLY A 60 10.70 -17.61 1.67
N ALA A 61 9.43 -17.21 1.84
CA ALA A 61 8.47 -17.11 0.73
C ALA A 61 8.82 -15.98 -0.24
N GLU A 62 9.57 -14.95 0.18
CA GLU A 62 10.04 -13.87 -0.70
C GLU A 62 10.87 -14.40 -1.91
N ALA A 63 11.57 -15.54 -1.74
CA ALA A 63 12.33 -16.18 -2.81
C ALA A 63 11.45 -16.63 -3.99
N LYS A 64 10.18 -16.96 -3.75
CA LYS A 64 9.23 -17.36 -4.80
C LYS A 64 9.02 -16.25 -5.84
N PHE A 65 9.22 -14.97 -5.49
CA PHE A 65 9.18 -13.89 -6.48
C PHE A 65 10.34 -13.98 -7.47
N ASP A 66 11.55 -14.28 -7.01
CA ASP A 66 12.74 -14.45 -7.85
C ASP A 66 12.66 -15.71 -8.71
N GLU A 67 12.06 -16.78 -8.18
CA GLU A 67 11.95 -18.07 -8.88
C GLU A 67 10.79 -18.09 -9.90
N GLY A 68 9.64 -17.52 -9.55
CA GLY A 68 8.41 -17.63 -10.34
C GLY A 68 8.16 -16.50 -11.34
N LEU A 69 8.75 -15.32 -11.13
CA LEU A 69 8.46 -14.14 -11.96
C LEU A 69 9.58 -13.81 -12.94
N VAL A 70 9.20 -13.50 -14.18
CA VAL A 70 10.08 -12.78 -15.11
C VAL A 70 9.98 -11.30 -14.77
N LYS A 71 11.05 -10.75 -14.19
CA LYS A 71 11.06 -9.39 -13.64
C LYS A 71 12.39 -8.67 -13.86
N PRO A 72 12.41 -7.33 -13.90
CA PRO A 72 13.58 -6.56 -14.33
C PRO A 72 14.71 -6.51 -13.30
N ALA A 73 14.43 -6.79 -12.03
CA ALA A 73 15.43 -6.80 -10.96
C ALA A 73 15.13 -7.90 -9.94
N ARG A 74 16.17 -8.39 -9.24
CA ARG A 74 16.03 -9.31 -8.10
C ARG A 74 15.29 -8.64 -6.93
N MET A 75 14.76 -9.39 -5.99
CA MET A 75 14.21 -8.78 -4.77
C MET A 75 15.30 -7.99 -4.04
N GLN A 76 14.92 -6.89 -3.37
CA GLN A 76 15.89 -5.94 -2.83
C GLN A 76 16.74 -6.53 -1.70
N THR A 77 16.20 -7.50 -0.95
CA THR A 77 16.98 -8.29 0.01
C THR A 77 18.20 -8.89 -0.65
N VAL A 78 18.01 -9.60 -1.77
CA VAL A 78 19.11 -10.23 -2.54
C VAL A 78 20.09 -9.19 -3.07
N GLN A 79 19.59 -8.05 -3.57
CA GLN A 79 20.46 -6.96 -4.07
C GLN A 79 21.33 -6.37 -2.94
N LEU A 80 20.74 -6.10 -1.78
CA LEU A 80 21.45 -5.50 -0.64
C LEU A 80 22.42 -6.48 0.02
N SER A 81 22.09 -7.78 0.05
CA SER A 81 22.98 -8.82 0.59
C SER A 81 24.28 -9.00 -0.21
N GLU A 82 24.40 -8.44 -1.42
CA GLU A 82 25.67 -8.38 -2.15
C GLU A 82 26.61 -7.29 -1.64
N MET A 83 26.08 -6.30 -0.92
CA MET A 83 26.81 -5.11 -0.46
C MET A 83 26.94 -5.04 1.05
N PHE A 84 25.98 -5.63 1.78
CA PHE A 84 25.84 -5.55 3.21
C PHE A 84 25.69 -6.93 3.83
N ASP A 85 26.07 -7.07 5.10
CA ASP A 85 25.71 -8.25 5.87
C ASP A 85 24.16 -8.36 6.01
N PRO A 86 23.61 -9.57 6.27
CA PRO A 86 22.17 -9.78 6.28
C PRO A 86 21.39 -8.84 7.22
N GLU A 87 21.96 -8.52 8.38
CA GLU A 87 21.28 -7.67 9.35
C GLU A 87 21.25 -6.21 8.88
N THR A 88 22.37 -5.69 8.38
CA THR A 88 22.41 -4.35 7.79
C THR A 88 21.45 -4.24 6.60
N ALA A 89 21.41 -5.25 5.70
CA ALA A 89 20.48 -5.27 4.57
C ALA A 89 19.01 -5.20 5.02
N ARG A 90 18.64 -5.97 6.04
CA ARG A 90 17.29 -5.98 6.63
C ARG A 90 16.95 -4.63 7.26
N VAL A 91 17.86 -4.06 8.05
CA VAL A 91 17.68 -2.72 8.65
C VAL A 91 17.48 -1.66 7.56
N THR A 92 18.26 -1.70 6.48
CA THR A 92 18.10 -0.78 5.34
C THR A 92 16.70 -0.88 4.73
N LEU A 93 16.16 -2.09 4.52
CA LEU A 93 14.80 -2.26 4.00
C LEU A 93 13.74 -1.74 4.98
N HIS A 94 13.96 -1.92 6.28
CA HIS A 94 13.05 -1.42 7.31
C HIS A 94 13.01 0.12 7.39
N GLN A 95 14.02 0.83 6.88
CA GLN A 95 13.97 2.30 6.81
C GLN A 95 12.80 2.80 5.94
N TYR A 96 12.40 2.05 4.90
CA TYR A 96 11.24 2.38 4.09
C TYR A 96 9.93 2.22 4.87
N LEU A 97 9.82 1.19 5.71
CA LEU A 97 8.70 1.02 6.62
C LEU A 97 8.66 2.13 7.68
N ALA A 98 9.81 2.47 8.26
CA ALA A 98 9.92 3.59 9.20
C ALA A 98 9.47 4.91 8.55
N TRP A 99 9.88 5.16 7.31
CA TRP A 99 9.41 6.31 6.53
C TRP A 99 7.91 6.28 6.29
N ARG A 100 7.34 5.13 5.91
CA ARG A 100 5.89 4.98 5.72
C ARG A 100 5.14 5.26 7.02
N SER A 101 5.65 4.79 8.16
CA SER A 101 5.07 5.02 9.49
C SER A 101 5.01 6.52 9.86
N MET A 102 5.89 7.37 9.31
CA MET A 102 5.81 8.82 9.51
C MET A 102 4.59 9.47 8.84
N HIS A 103 3.92 8.77 7.91
CA HIS A 103 2.73 9.23 7.21
C HIS A 103 1.45 8.66 7.84
N SER A 104 0.31 9.32 7.67
CA SER A 104 -0.96 8.87 8.27
C SER A 104 -1.34 7.46 7.79
N GLN A 105 -1.13 7.18 6.50
CA GLN A 105 -1.42 5.87 5.91
C GLN A 105 -0.61 4.76 6.58
N GLY A 106 0.63 5.04 7.00
CA GLY A 106 1.49 4.06 7.66
C GLY A 106 0.91 3.55 8.98
N ARG A 107 0.33 4.43 9.81
CA ARG A 107 -0.35 4.00 11.05
C ARG A 107 -1.52 3.08 10.76
N GLY A 108 -2.31 3.39 9.73
CA GLY A 108 -3.41 2.54 9.27
C GLY A 108 -2.93 1.17 8.80
N LEU A 109 -1.96 1.13 7.88
CA LEU A 109 -1.37 -0.10 7.35
C LEU A 109 -0.75 -0.96 8.46
N ASN A 110 0.06 -0.37 9.34
CA ASN A 110 0.66 -1.08 10.47
C ASN A 110 -0.40 -1.65 11.41
N SER A 111 -1.48 -0.91 11.67
CA SER A 111 -2.55 -1.37 12.55
C SER A 111 -3.29 -2.57 11.95
N VAL A 112 -3.56 -2.55 10.64
CA VAL A 112 -4.15 -3.70 9.95
C VAL A 112 -3.17 -4.89 9.96
N MET A 113 -1.88 -4.65 9.73
CA MET A 113 -0.87 -5.71 9.71
C MET A 113 -0.68 -6.36 11.08
N LEU A 114 -0.60 -5.56 12.16
CA LEU A 114 -0.54 -6.02 13.55
C LEU A 114 -1.76 -6.87 13.92
N GLU A 115 -2.94 -6.40 13.55
CA GLU A 115 -4.19 -7.12 13.82
C GLU A 115 -4.30 -8.43 13.01
N HIS A 116 -3.84 -8.41 11.76
CA HIS A 116 -3.90 -9.57 10.87
C HIS A 116 -2.92 -10.67 11.26
N LEU A 117 -1.64 -10.33 11.44
CA LEU A 117 -0.57 -11.29 11.73
C LEU A 117 -0.42 -11.60 13.23
N GLY A 118 -0.85 -10.70 14.11
CA GLY A 118 -0.61 -10.88 15.55
C GLY A 118 0.88 -11.01 15.85
N ASP A 119 1.24 -12.01 16.67
CA ASP A 119 2.61 -12.29 17.06
C ASP A 119 3.52 -12.69 15.88
N ASP A 120 2.95 -13.17 14.76
CA ASP A 120 3.71 -13.56 13.58
C ASP A 120 4.32 -12.35 12.85
N ILE A 121 3.93 -11.12 13.18
CA ILE A 121 4.49 -9.92 12.55
C ILE A 121 6.01 -9.81 12.72
N ASP A 122 6.57 -10.35 13.80
CA ASP A 122 8.01 -10.35 14.07
C ASP A 122 8.78 -11.44 13.29
N VAL A 123 8.04 -12.37 12.69
CA VAL A 123 8.58 -13.50 11.92
C VAL A 123 8.46 -13.24 10.42
N TYR A 124 7.41 -12.55 9.98
CA TYR A 124 7.19 -12.24 8.57
C TYR A 124 8.15 -11.17 8.04
N ASP A 125 8.52 -11.33 6.77
CA ASP A 125 9.23 -10.30 6.02
C ASP A 125 8.23 -9.23 5.58
N ILE A 126 8.20 -8.12 6.32
CA ILE A 126 7.38 -6.96 5.99
C ILE A 126 8.13 -6.06 5.02
N ARG A 127 7.44 -5.59 3.97
CA ARG A 127 7.98 -4.69 2.94
C ARG A 127 7.00 -3.56 2.64
N GLU A 128 7.56 -2.38 2.37
CA GLU A 128 6.79 -1.28 1.79
C GLU A 128 6.43 -1.68 0.36
N GLY A 129 5.14 -1.63 0.00
CA GLY A 129 4.68 -2.24 -1.24
C GLY A 129 5.29 -1.63 -2.50
N GLU A 130 5.55 -0.32 -2.54
CA GLU A 130 6.17 0.34 -3.70
C GLU A 130 7.57 -0.21 -3.98
N ILE A 131 8.32 -0.53 -2.92
CA ILE A 131 9.63 -1.19 -3.05
C ILE A 131 9.41 -2.56 -3.70
N SER A 132 8.56 -3.42 -3.15
CA SER A 132 8.33 -4.77 -3.69
C SER A 132 7.82 -4.75 -5.14
N CYS A 133 6.83 -3.90 -5.44
CA CYS A 133 6.27 -3.78 -6.79
C CYS A 133 7.32 -3.28 -7.78
N ASN A 134 8.21 -2.38 -7.37
CA ASN A 134 9.27 -1.90 -8.24
C ASN A 134 10.15 -3.04 -8.78
N ALA A 135 10.57 -3.97 -7.92
CA ALA A 135 11.37 -5.12 -8.33
C ALA A 135 10.62 -6.01 -9.32
N ILE A 136 9.29 -6.10 -9.19
CA ILE A 136 8.44 -7.00 -9.98
C ILE A 136 8.10 -6.41 -11.35
N ILE A 137 7.65 -5.15 -11.43
CA ILE A 137 7.17 -4.56 -12.69
C ILE A 137 8.11 -3.53 -13.30
N GLY A 138 9.18 -3.12 -12.61
CA GLY A 138 10.15 -2.13 -13.09
C GLY A 138 9.65 -0.69 -13.10
N TRP A 139 8.51 -0.42 -12.47
CA TRP A 139 7.91 0.90 -12.39
C TRP A 139 8.27 1.54 -11.05
N ASN A 140 9.01 2.67 -11.09
CA ASN A 140 9.53 3.39 -9.93
C ASN A 140 8.64 4.58 -9.52
N PHE A 141 7.35 4.55 -9.86
CA PHE A 141 6.44 5.65 -9.56
C PHE A 141 5.35 5.16 -8.60
N GLY A 142 5.14 5.91 -7.52
CA GLY A 142 4.31 5.55 -6.36
C GLY A 142 2.81 5.46 -6.61
N ASP A 143 2.39 4.71 -7.62
CA ASP A 143 0.97 4.44 -7.88
C ASP A 143 0.51 3.22 -7.10
N GLY A 144 -0.02 3.45 -5.90
CA GLY A 144 -0.48 2.37 -5.05
C GLY A 144 -1.56 1.48 -5.69
N HIS A 145 -2.25 1.92 -6.75
CA HIS A 145 -3.20 1.07 -7.48
C HIS A 145 -2.52 -0.13 -8.15
N LEU A 146 -1.19 -0.15 -8.25
CA LEU A 146 -0.45 -1.30 -8.75
C LEU A 146 -0.51 -2.49 -7.78
N HIS A 147 -0.81 -2.28 -6.50
CA HIS A 147 -0.92 -3.37 -5.50
C HIS A 147 -2.35 -3.91 -5.36
N ASN A 148 -3.21 -3.64 -6.34
CA ASN A 148 -4.60 -4.08 -6.31
C ASN A 148 -4.71 -5.62 -6.51
N PRO A 149 -5.90 -6.21 -6.27
CA PRO A 149 -6.10 -7.66 -6.39
C PRO A 149 -5.70 -8.28 -7.74
N ARG A 150 -5.69 -7.51 -8.85
CA ARG A 150 -5.31 -8.02 -10.17
C ARG A 150 -3.81 -8.29 -10.27
N LEU A 151 -2.96 -7.44 -9.69
CA LEU A 151 -1.52 -7.72 -9.64
C LEU A 151 -1.26 -8.94 -8.77
N ILE A 152 -1.90 -8.99 -7.59
CA ILE A 152 -1.69 -10.10 -6.65
C ILE A 152 -2.14 -11.43 -7.25
N GLU A 153 -3.28 -11.47 -7.96
CA GLU A 153 -3.73 -12.65 -8.71
C GLU A 153 -2.72 -13.05 -9.81
N ALA A 154 -2.15 -12.07 -10.52
CA ALA A 154 -1.15 -12.34 -11.56
C ALA A 154 0.16 -12.88 -10.99
N ILE A 155 0.57 -12.41 -9.81
CA ILE A 155 1.69 -12.95 -9.05
C ILE A 155 1.38 -14.37 -8.60
N GLN A 156 0.22 -14.61 -7.98
CA GLN A 156 -0.17 -15.92 -7.47
C GLN A 156 -0.14 -16.99 -8.55
N LYS A 157 -0.63 -16.69 -9.75
CA LYS A 157 -0.64 -17.61 -10.90
C LYS A 157 0.74 -18.13 -11.31
N ARG A 158 1.82 -17.47 -10.86
CA ARG A 158 3.21 -17.79 -11.20
C ARG A 158 4.01 -18.29 -10.01
N CYS A 159 3.77 -17.72 -8.83
CA CYS A 159 4.53 -18.03 -7.62
C CYS A 159 3.92 -19.15 -6.78
N HIS A 160 2.63 -19.44 -6.94
CA HIS A 160 1.94 -20.52 -6.22
C HIS A 160 2.16 -20.43 -4.69
N PHE A 161 1.82 -19.29 -4.09
CA PHE A 161 1.83 -19.16 -2.64
C PHE A 161 0.74 -20.04 -2.02
N GLU A 162 1.05 -20.62 -0.87
CA GLU A 162 0.10 -21.28 0.02
C GLU A 162 -0.63 -20.22 0.88
N PRO A 163 -1.81 -20.55 1.44
CA PRO A 163 -2.51 -19.64 2.35
C PRO A 163 -1.61 -19.13 3.48
N GLY A 164 -1.60 -17.81 3.69
CA GLY A 164 -0.77 -17.10 4.65
C GLY A 164 0.62 -16.72 4.13
N GLU A 165 1.17 -17.35 3.08
CA GLU A 165 2.56 -17.10 2.70
C GLU A 165 2.81 -15.72 2.08
N PHE A 166 1.80 -15.12 1.46
CA PHE A 166 1.91 -13.77 0.90
C PHE A 166 0.61 -13.00 1.11
N VAL A 167 0.70 -12.01 2.00
CA VAL A 167 -0.41 -11.12 2.36
C VAL A 167 -0.08 -9.68 1.95
N VAL A 168 -1.07 -8.99 1.39
CA VAL A 168 -1.01 -7.58 1.05
C VAL A 168 -2.12 -6.83 1.77
N VAL A 169 -1.73 -5.85 2.56
CA VAL A 169 -2.65 -4.81 3.02
C VAL A 169 -2.60 -3.67 2.02
N PHE A 170 -3.69 -3.46 1.28
CA PHE A 170 -3.86 -2.37 0.35
C PHE A 170 -4.82 -1.33 0.93
N ALA A 171 -4.49 -0.06 0.81
CA ALA A 171 -5.31 1.04 1.27
C ALA A 171 -5.52 2.07 0.17
N GLU A 172 -6.77 2.41 -0.10
CA GLU A 172 -7.12 3.44 -1.06
C GLU A 172 -6.87 4.84 -0.48
N SER A 173 -6.62 5.79 -1.37
CA SER A 173 -6.61 7.23 -1.10
C SER A 173 -7.93 7.65 -0.43
N GLU A 174 -7.88 8.64 0.44
CA GLU A 174 -9.07 9.20 1.08
C GLU A 174 -9.88 10.04 0.07
N PRO A 175 -11.16 9.75 -0.19
CA PRO A 175 -12.04 10.68 -0.89
C PRO A 175 -12.28 11.94 -0.04
N VAL A 176 -12.26 13.12 -0.66
CA VAL A 176 -12.40 14.39 0.09
C VAL A 176 -13.65 14.43 0.95
N GLY A 177 -13.51 14.89 2.19
CA GLY A 177 -14.61 15.04 3.14
C GLY A 177 -15.09 13.74 3.80
N ASN A 178 -14.57 12.58 3.40
CA ASN A 178 -14.95 11.29 3.99
C ASN A 178 -14.34 11.07 5.39
N GLY A 179 -13.12 11.56 5.64
CA GLY A 179 -12.41 11.38 6.91
C GLY A 179 -11.85 9.96 7.12
N ARG A 180 -11.91 9.11 6.10
CA ARG A 180 -11.60 7.67 6.20
C ARG A 180 -10.94 7.13 4.94
N GLN A 181 -10.00 6.21 5.14
CA GLN A 181 -9.42 5.39 4.07
C GLN A 181 -9.98 3.97 4.13
N GLN A 182 -10.25 3.41 2.96
CA GLN A 182 -10.70 2.02 2.81
C GLN A 182 -9.50 1.13 2.61
N TYR A 183 -9.53 -0.07 3.19
CA TYR A 183 -8.49 -1.06 3.00
C TYR A 183 -9.04 -2.44 2.62
N LEU A 184 -8.14 -3.23 2.04
CA LEU A 184 -8.29 -4.64 1.74
C LEU A 184 -7.14 -5.39 2.39
N VAL A 185 -7.43 -6.56 2.96
CA VAL A 185 -6.42 -7.58 3.25
C VAL A 185 -6.56 -8.66 2.20
N ILE A 186 -5.49 -8.90 1.46
CA ILE A 186 -5.44 -9.80 0.32
C ILE A 186 -4.43 -10.88 0.64
N ASP A 187 -4.88 -12.11 0.77
CA ASP A 187 -4.02 -13.29 0.74
C ASP A 187 -3.87 -13.73 -0.71
N ALA A 188 -2.64 -13.93 -1.20
CA ALA A 188 -2.41 -14.26 -2.60
C ALA A 188 -3.04 -15.59 -3.00
N ALA A 189 -3.09 -16.58 -2.10
CA ALA A 189 -3.60 -17.91 -2.36
C ALA A 189 -5.12 -17.98 -2.37
N VAL A 190 -5.79 -17.24 -1.47
CA VAL A 190 -7.25 -17.34 -1.29
C VAL A 190 -8.02 -16.08 -1.70
N GLY A 191 -7.34 -14.97 -1.97
CA GLY A 191 -7.93 -13.70 -2.41
C GLY A 191 -8.19 -12.73 -1.25
N ILE A 192 -9.21 -11.88 -1.40
CA ILE A 192 -9.54 -10.86 -0.38
C ILE A 192 -10.16 -11.56 0.83
N VAL A 193 -9.48 -11.48 1.98
CA VAL A 193 -9.93 -12.07 3.25
C VAL A 193 -10.64 -11.08 4.15
N GLU A 194 -10.37 -9.78 3.99
CA GLU A 194 -10.99 -8.72 4.79
C GLU A 194 -11.14 -7.42 4.00
N ARG A 195 -12.22 -6.69 4.30
CA ARG A 195 -12.45 -5.30 3.86
C ARG A 195 -12.76 -4.47 5.09
N GLY A 196 -12.23 -3.26 5.13
CA GLY A 196 -12.56 -2.33 6.21
C GLY A 196 -12.10 -0.92 5.94
N SER A 197 -12.10 -0.11 6.99
CA SER A 197 -11.60 1.26 6.96
C SER A 197 -11.03 1.69 8.31
N TRP A 198 -10.28 2.79 8.29
CA TRP A 198 -9.90 3.53 9.49
C TRP A 198 -10.22 5.00 9.34
N ALA A 199 -10.36 5.69 10.47
CA ALA A 199 -10.46 7.14 10.48
C ALA A 199 -9.07 7.77 10.34
N VAL A 200 -8.92 8.70 9.40
CA VAL A 200 -7.65 9.43 9.21
C VAL A 200 -7.30 10.25 10.45
N LYS A 201 -8.32 10.75 11.16
CA LYS A 201 -8.14 11.44 12.45
C LYS A 201 -7.44 10.57 13.51
N SER A 202 -7.76 9.27 13.58
CA SER A 202 -7.09 8.35 14.49
C SER A 202 -5.62 8.15 14.10
N ALA A 203 -5.36 8.01 12.79
CA ALA A 203 -4.02 7.81 12.27
C ALA A 203 -3.08 9.01 12.52
N ILE A 204 -3.58 10.25 12.41
CA ILE A 204 -2.77 11.46 12.65
C ILE A 204 -2.59 11.78 14.14
N ALA A 205 -3.48 11.27 15.00
CA ALA A 205 -3.39 11.47 16.45
C ALA A 205 -2.33 10.56 17.10
N GLU A 206 -1.90 9.51 16.40
CA GLU A 206 -0.97 8.50 16.92
C GLU A 206 0.46 8.69 16.41
N GLN A 207 1.43 8.27 17.22
CA GLN A 207 2.83 8.25 16.87
C GLN A 207 3.15 7.17 15.81
N PRO A 208 4.19 7.36 14.98
CA PRO A 208 4.58 6.40 13.95
C PRO A 208 4.76 4.95 14.41
N TRP A 209 5.21 4.75 15.65
CA TRP A 209 5.50 3.43 16.23
C TRP A 209 4.34 2.85 17.07
N LEU A 210 3.15 3.45 17.00
CA LEU A 210 1.92 2.95 17.65
C LEU A 210 2.09 2.55 19.14
N PRO A 211 2.60 3.43 20.02
CA PRO A 211 2.89 3.12 21.42
C PRO A 211 1.66 2.66 22.22
N ASN A 212 0.45 3.03 21.78
CA ASN A 212 -0.80 2.66 22.43
C ASN A 212 -1.49 1.46 21.75
N GLY A 213 -0.79 0.78 20.84
CA GLY A 213 -1.32 -0.31 20.02
C GLY A 213 -1.95 0.15 18.70
N PRO A 214 -2.56 -0.80 17.95
CA PRO A 214 -3.23 -0.52 16.68
C PRO A 214 -4.32 0.55 16.80
N ILE A 215 -4.43 1.43 15.79
CA ILE A 215 -5.55 2.37 15.73
C ILE A 215 -6.87 1.63 15.47
N PRO A 216 -8.03 2.19 15.89
CA PRO A 216 -9.32 1.55 15.66
C PRO A 216 -9.60 1.27 14.17
N LEU A 217 -9.96 0.03 13.88
CA LEU A 217 -10.36 -0.44 12.55
C LEU A 217 -11.86 -0.75 12.53
N GLU A 218 -12.53 -0.37 11.44
CA GLU A 218 -13.91 -0.75 11.17
C GLU A 218 -13.93 -1.78 10.05
N VAL A 219 -14.15 -3.04 10.41
CA VAL A 219 -14.25 -4.14 9.45
C VAL A 219 -15.66 -4.16 8.88
N SER A 220 -15.78 -4.02 7.56
CA SER A 220 -17.06 -4.04 6.86
C SER A 220 -17.41 -5.43 6.32
N TRP A 221 -16.40 -6.29 6.11
CA TRP A 221 -16.60 -7.64 5.62
C TRP A 221 -15.37 -8.52 5.91
N THR A 222 -15.61 -9.80 6.18
CA THR A 222 -14.59 -10.86 6.24
C THR A 222 -15.01 -12.06 5.39
N MET A 223 -14.03 -12.79 4.87
CA MET A 223 -14.29 -14.09 4.24
C MET A 223 -14.87 -15.07 5.27
N PRO A 224 -15.87 -15.90 4.91
CA PRO A 224 -16.39 -16.91 5.82
C PRO A 224 -15.28 -17.86 6.32
N GLY A 225 -15.15 -18.02 7.64
CA GLY A 225 -14.12 -18.84 8.26
C GLY A 225 -12.76 -18.17 8.43
N TYR A 226 -12.57 -16.94 7.95
CA TYR A 226 -11.37 -16.16 8.24
C TYR A 226 -11.48 -15.50 9.62
N GLU A 227 -10.44 -15.69 10.42
CA GLU A 227 -10.23 -15.01 11.69
C GLU A 227 -8.84 -14.37 11.69
N ARG A 228 -8.75 -13.15 12.20
CA ARG A 228 -7.47 -12.47 12.43
C ARG A 228 -6.65 -13.25 13.47
N ALA A 229 -5.35 -13.42 13.23
CA ALA A 229 -4.47 -14.05 14.22
C ALA A 229 -4.46 -13.26 15.55
N GLY A 230 -4.51 -11.92 15.48
CA GLY A 230 -4.52 -11.03 16.65
C GLY A 230 -5.77 -11.12 17.55
N ARG A 231 -6.86 -11.78 17.13
CA ARG A 231 -8.06 -11.96 17.95
C ARG A 231 -8.06 -13.21 18.83
N GLY A 232 -6.99 -14.02 18.78
CA GLY A 232 -6.96 -15.38 19.34
C GLY A 232 -6.33 -15.57 20.74
N GLN A 233 -5.65 -14.58 21.33
CA GLN A 233 -5.07 -14.74 22.66
C GLN A 233 -5.59 -13.69 23.65
N PRO A 234 -6.36 -14.08 24.69
CA PRO A 234 -6.54 -13.20 25.84
C PRO A 234 -5.16 -12.92 26.44
N ALA A 235 -4.87 -11.64 26.73
CA ALA A 235 -3.66 -11.24 27.42
C ALA A 235 -3.42 -12.18 28.62
N PRO A 236 -2.20 -12.73 28.81
CA PRO A 236 -1.91 -13.53 29.99
C PRO A 236 -2.25 -12.68 31.22
N ALA A 237 -3.17 -13.17 32.04
CA ALA A 237 -3.51 -12.54 33.30
C ALA A 237 -2.21 -12.37 34.09
N GLY A 238 -1.82 -11.12 34.32
CA GLY A 238 -0.56 -10.79 34.96
C GLY A 238 -0.38 -11.54 36.27
N THR A 239 0.81 -12.11 36.45
CA THR A 239 1.33 -12.58 37.75
C THR A 239 2.00 -11.44 38.48
#